data_AF-A0A5Q0QFA6-F1
#
_entry.id   AF-A0A5Q0QFA6-F1
#
_cell.length_a   1.000
_cell.length_b   1.000
_cell.length_c   1.000
_cell.angle_alpha   90.00
_cell.angle_beta   90.00
_cell.angle_gamma   90.00
#
_symmetry.space_group_name_H-M   'P 1'
#
loop_
_entity.id
_entity.type
_entity.pdbx_description
1 polymer ?
#
loop_
_entity_poly.entity_id
_entity_poly.type
_entity_poly.pdbx_seq_one_letter_code
_entity_poly.pdbx_strand_id
1 'polypeptide(L)'
;MAFAKPDFLKSPIERYRQEIEKRMHGKAQVFREKSAQKKLPFVYTLAFPDAENKLISAFSYGVSFATHPERIREVELCLQVESQESNWIHIVGYLANQLRTDCPFKTDEIIKIGQPISPDSKMDAFIVGEIDFLNDSSPIFDSKKSKGIQLIQLIPIYQSEILSIHKMGVEAFLRAIKDSKSIVDRKSI
;
A
#
# COMPACT_ATOMS: atom_id res chain seq x y z
N MET A 1 18.01 -30.99 -1.33
CA MET A 1 17.00 -30.23 -2.10
C MET A 1 15.72 -30.19 -1.27
N ALA A 2 15.28 -29.01 -0.83
CA ALA A 2 13.96 -28.87 -0.21
C ALA A 2 12.91 -28.86 -1.34
N PHE A 3 11.96 -29.80 -1.31
CA PHE A 3 10.83 -29.78 -2.23
C PHE A 3 10.00 -28.52 -1.97
N ALA A 4 9.90 -27.64 -2.97
CA ALA A 4 9.00 -26.50 -2.89
C ALA A 4 7.56 -27.00 -2.85
N LYS A 5 6.75 -26.46 -1.93
CA LYS A 5 5.32 -26.79 -1.81
C LYS A 5 4.64 -26.58 -3.18
N PRO A 6 3.99 -27.61 -3.76
CA PRO A 6 3.27 -27.49 -5.02
C PRO A 6 2.24 -26.36 -4.97
N ASP A 7 2.05 -25.65 -6.08
CA ASP A 7 1.18 -24.47 -6.15
C ASP A 7 -0.24 -24.75 -5.65
N PHE A 8 -0.84 -25.88 -6.00
CA PHE A 8 -2.21 -26.23 -5.60
C PHE A 8 -2.40 -26.41 -4.08
N LEU A 9 -1.32 -26.60 -3.31
CA LEU A 9 -1.38 -26.65 -1.85
C LEU A 9 -1.18 -25.28 -1.20
N LYS A 10 -0.75 -24.26 -1.95
CA LYS A 10 -0.51 -22.92 -1.43
C LYS A 10 -1.84 -22.22 -1.20
N SER A 11 -1.99 -21.69 0.01
CA SER A 11 -3.05 -20.77 0.36
C SER A 11 -2.96 -19.49 -0.48
N PRO A 12 -4.07 -18.73 -0.60
CA PRO A 12 -4.08 -17.48 -1.35
C PRO A 12 -3.01 -16.46 -0.90
N ILE A 13 -2.83 -16.29 0.41
CA ILE A 13 -1.78 -15.41 0.96
C ILE A 13 -0.37 -15.92 0.63
N GLU A 14 -0.13 -17.24 0.61
CA GLU A 14 1.18 -17.76 0.20
C GLU A 14 1.48 -17.42 -1.26
N ARG A 15 0.48 -17.48 -2.15
CA ARG A 15 0.63 -17.11 -3.56
C ARG A 15 0.86 -15.61 -3.73
N TYR A 16 0.01 -14.79 -3.11
CA TYR A 16 0.15 -13.34 -3.13
C TYR A 16 1.53 -12.90 -2.63
N ARG A 17 1.95 -13.42 -1.46
CA ARG A 17 3.27 -13.14 -0.89
C ARG A 17 4.40 -13.56 -1.84
N GLN A 18 4.31 -14.73 -2.47
CA GLN A 18 5.36 -15.19 -3.38
C GLN A 18 5.51 -14.28 -4.61
N GLU A 19 4.41 -13.80 -5.18
CA GLU A 19 4.47 -12.85 -6.28
C GLU A 19 5.07 -11.51 -5.85
N ILE A 20 4.69 -11.00 -4.67
CA ILE A 20 5.29 -9.78 -4.13
C ILE A 20 6.79 -9.98 -3.83
N GLU A 21 7.17 -11.07 -3.14
CA GLU A 21 8.58 -11.40 -2.85
C GLU A 21 9.42 -11.53 -4.12
N LYS A 22 8.84 -12.06 -5.20
CA LYS A 22 9.48 -12.13 -6.52
C LYS A 22 9.71 -10.74 -7.12
N ARG A 23 8.70 -9.85 -7.07
CA ARG A 23 8.80 -8.48 -7.59
C ARG A 23 9.75 -7.60 -6.77
N MET A 24 9.80 -7.83 -5.46
CA MET A 24 10.68 -7.12 -4.53
C MET A 24 12.09 -7.72 -4.44
N HIS A 25 12.34 -8.87 -5.09
CA HIS A 25 13.61 -9.61 -5.01
C HIS A 25 14.07 -9.90 -3.57
N GLY A 26 13.13 -10.19 -2.66
CA GLY A 26 13.42 -10.32 -1.22
C GLY A 26 12.36 -11.10 -0.45
N LYS A 27 12.63 -11.39 0.82
CA LYS A 27 11.66 -12.06 1.71
C LYS A 27 10.90 -11.03 2.54
N ALA A 28 9.58 -11.19 2.60
CA ALA A 28 8.72 -10.30 3.36
C ALA A 28 8.79 -10.62 4.86
N GLN A 29 8.85 -9.58 5.67
CA GLN A 29 8.34 -9.66 7.04
C GLN A 29 6.81 -9.62 6.98
N VAL A 30 6.13 -10.47 7.76
CA VAL A 30 4.66 -10.60 7.68
C VAL A 30 4.04 -10.20 9.00
N PHE A 31 3.26 -9.13 8.98
CA PHE A 31 2.40 -8.71 10.08
C PHE A 31 0.98 -9.20 9.82
N ARG A 32 0.27 -9.55 10.88
CA ARG A 32 -1.11 -10.06 10.81
C ARG A 32 -1.96 -9.33 11.83
N GLU A 33 -2.95 -8.60 11.35
CA GLU A 33 -3.89 -7.87 12.18
C GLU A 33 -5.26 -8.56 12.22
N LYS A 34 -5.85 -8.66 13.41
CA LYS A 34 -7.25 -9.08 13.54
C LYS A 34 -8.14 -8.08 12.82
N SER A 35 -9.13 -8.58 12.09
CA SER A 35 -10.10 -7.75 11.41
C SER A 35 -10.78 -6.78 12.39
N ALA A 36 -10.85 -5.50 12.02
CA ALA A 36 -11.69 -4.51 12.69
C ALA A 36 -13.19 -4.80 12.52
N GLN A 37 -13.54 -5.65 11.55
CA GLN A 37 -14.92 -5.97 11.16
C GLN A 37 -15.21 -7.46 11.35
N LYS A 38 -16.23 -7.79 12.15
CA LYS A 38 -16.47 -9.17 12.64
C LYS A 38 -16.59 -10.25 11.55
N LYS A 39 -17.04 -9.90 10.35
CA LYS A 39 -17.30 -10.86 9.25
C LYS A 39 -16.18 -10.94 8.21
N LEU A 40 -15.13 -10.14 8.34
CA LEU A 40 -14.02 -10.15 7.40
C LEU A 40 -12.80 -10.89 7.98
N PRO A 41 -12.00 -11.53 7.13
CA PRO A 41 -10.78 -12.22 7.55
C PRO A 41 -9.72 -11.23 8.04
N PHE A 42 -8.65 -11.77 8.64
CA PHE A 42 -7.46 -11.03 9.01
C PHE A 42 -6.91 -10.20 7.84
N VAL A 43 -6.30 -9.08 8.18
CA VAL A 43 -5.45 -8.32 7.25
C VAL A 43 -4.00 -8.76 7.50
N TYR A 44 -3.22 -8.76 6.44
CA TYR A 44 -1.80 -9.00 6.51
C TYR A 44 -1.07 -7.80 5.89
N THR A 45 0.11 -7.50 6.44
CA THR A 45 1.03 -6.53 5.85
C THR A 45 2.35 -7.24 5.55
N LEU A 46 2.76 -7.20 4.28
CA LEU A 46 4.05 -7.67 3.83
C LEU A 46 5.02 -6.48 3.81
N ALA A 47 6.10 -6.55 4.57
CA ALA A 47 7.07 -5.47 4.69
C ALA A 47 8.45 -5.88 4.20
N PHE A 48 9.11 -4.92 3.56
CA PHE A 48 10.46 -5.02 3.00
C PHE A 48 11.25 -3.79 3.46
N PRO A 49 11.71 -3.77 4.73
CA PRO A 49 12.65 -2.76 5.18
C PRO A 49 14.03 -3.02 4.58
N ASP A 50 14.61 -1.99 3.98
CA ASP A 50 15.97 -1.93 3.48
C ASP A 50 16.74 -0.91 4.33
N ALA A 51 17.51 -1.42 5.28
CA ALA A 51 18.25 -0.59 6.21
C ALA A 51 19.39 0.19 5.52
N GLU A 52 19.99 -0.37 4.47
CA GLU A 52 21.12 0.23 3.76
C GLU A 52 20.67 1.46 2.97
N ASN A 53 19.54 1.35 2.28
CA ASN A 53 18.98 2.44 1.47
C ASN A 53 17.99 3.32 2.24
N LYS A 54 17.79 3.05 3.55
CA LYS A 54 16.75 3.70 4.39
C LYS A 54 15.39 3.70 3.70
N LEU A 55 15.00 2.58 3.13
CA LEU A 55 13.79 2.46 2.33
C LEU A 55 12.85 1.43 2.97
N ILE A 56 11.57 1.75 3.05
CA ILE A 56 10.53 0.82 3.47
C ILE A 56 9.56 0.65 2.32
N SER A 57 9.32 -0.60 1.93
CA SER A 57 8.16 -0.95 1.10
C SER A 57 7.19 -1.83 1.90
N ALA A 58 5.89 -1.53 1.78
CA ALA A 58 4.84 -2.28 2.48
C ALA A 58 3.66 -2.55 1.55
N PHE A 59 3.03 -3.72 1.70
CA PHE A 59 1.89 -4.17 0.90
C PHE A 59 0.81 -4.77 1.80
N SER A 60 -0.44 -4.38 1.62
CA SER A 60 -1.56 -5.02 2.30
C SER A 60 -1.94 -6.33 1.61
N TYR A 61 -2.61 -7.19 2.36
CA TYR A 61 -3.43 -8.27 1.85
C TYR A 61 -4.66 -8.43 2.75
N GLY A 62 -5.79 -7.94 2.26
CA GLY A 62 -7.05 -7.98 2.99
C GLY A 62 -8.10 -7.00 2.53
N VAL A 63 -7.72 -5.98 1.72
CA VAL A 63 -8.67 -5.03 1.14
C VAL A 63 -9.57 -5.72 0.13
N SER A 64 -8.99 -6.59 -0.70
CA SER A 64 -9.69 -7.39 -1.69
C SER A 64 -10.70 -8.38 -1.10
N PHE A 65 -10.73 -8.61 0.22
CA PHE A 65 -11.76 -9.45 0.84
C PHE A 65 -13.06 -8.73 1.15
N ALA A 66 -13.04 -7.40 1.21
CA ALA A 66 -14.25 -6.61 1.32
C ALA A 66 -14.88 -6.44 -0.08
N THR A 67 -16.10 -5.90 -0.11
CA THR A 67 -16.71 -5.40 -1.34
C THR A 67 -17.08 -3.95 -1.10
N HIS A 68 -16.97 -3.11 -2.13
CA HIS A 68 -17.39 -1.72 -2.09
C HIS A 68 -18.12 -1.40 -3.40
N PRO A 69 -19.30 -0.74 -3.37
CA PRO A 69 -20.10 -0.51 -4.58
C PRO A 69 -19.35 0.21 -5.69
N GLU A 70 -18.47 1.14 -5.32
CA GLU A 70 -17.69 1.94 -6.26
C GLU A 70 -16.35 1.30 -6.67
N ARG A 71 -16.04 0.10 -6.18
CA ARG A 71 -14.78 -0.58 -6.46
C ARG A 71 -14.95 -1.58 -7.60
N ILE A 72 -14.39 -1.25 -8.77
CA ILE A 72 -14.53 -2.03 -10.00
C ILE A 72 -13.59 -3.24 -10.02
N ARG A 73 -12.40 -3.11 -9.44
CA ARG A 73 -11.34 -4.14 -9.40
C ARG A 73 -10.98 -4.47 -7.96
N GLU A 74 -10.50 -5.68 -7.74
CA GLU A 74 -9.91 -6.04 -6.45
C GLU A 74 -8.58 -5.31 -6.31
N VAL A 75 -8.36 -4.66 -5.17
CA VAL A 75 -7.15 -3.87 -4.93
C VAL A 75 -6.48 -4.28 -3.63
N GLU A 76 -5.18 -4.01 -3.54
CA GLU A 76 -4.41 -3.97 -2.31
C GLU A 76 -3.53 -2.72 -2.29
N LEU A 77 -3.30 -2.19 -1.09
CA LEU A 77 -2.52 -0.98 -0.86
C LEU A 77 -1.04 -1.32 -0.87
N CYS A 78 -0.23 -0.44 -1.44
CA CYS A 78 1.21 -0.49 -1.30
C CYS A 78 1.78 0.89 -1.01
N LEU A 79 2.97 0.92 -0.41
CA LEU A 79 3.68 2.15 -0.07
C LEU A 79 5.18 1.89 -0.22
N GLN A 80 5.91 2.88 -0.70
CA GLN A 80 7.36 2.93 -0.64
C GLN A 80 7.81 4.32 -0.21
N VAL A 81 8.64 4.38 0.84
CA VAL A 81 9.14 5.63 1.42
C VAL A 81 10.58 5.49 1.90
N GLU A 82 11.30 6.61 1.88
CA GLU A 82 12.63 6.74 2.46
C GLU A 82 12.50 7.00 3.97
N SER A 83 12.46 5.91 4.74
CA SER A 83 12.37 5.93 6.20
C SER A 83 12.85 4.58 6.76
N GLN A 84 13.17 4.55 8.06
CA GLN A 84 13.37 3.32 8.83
C GLN A 84 12.29 3.11 9.90
N GLU A 85 11.31 4.01 9.99
CA GLU A 85 10.26 3.97 10.99
C GLU A 85 9.16 2.98 10.60
N SER A 86 8.91 2.00 11.48
CA SER A 86 7.91 0.94 11.22
C SER A 86 6.47 1.47 11.16
N ASN A 87 6.22 2.69 11.63
CA ASN A 87 4.96 3.41 11.46
C ASN A 87 4.46 3.37 10.01
N TRP A 88 5.36 3.52 9.03
CA TRP A 88 5.04 3.46 7.60
C TRP A 88 4.60 2.08 7.13
N ILE A 89 5.05 1.01 7.80
CA ILE A 89 4.56 -0.34 7.55
C ILE A 89 3.16 -0.49 8.16
N HIS A 90 3.01 -0.10 9.42
CA HIS A 90 1.78 -0.32 10.18
C HIS A 90 0.60 0.50 9.66
N ILE A 91 0.84 1.69 9.12
CA ILE A 91 -0.23 2.52 8.54
C ILE A 91 -0.90 1.85 7.33
N VAL A 92 -0.15 1.09 6.53
CA VAL A 92 -0.69 0.34 5.37
C VAL A 92 -1.68 -0.72 5.86
N GLY A 93 -1.27 -1.54 6.83
CA GLY A 93 -2.14 -2.55 7.45
C GLY A 93 -3.34 -1.94 8.16
N TYR A 94 -3.14 -0.82 8.87
CA TYR A 94 -4.18 -0.08 9.56
C TYR A 94 -5.25 0.42 8.58
N LEU A 95 -4.86 1.15 7.53
CA LEU A 95 -5.79 1.69 6.53
C LEU A 95 -6.53 0.57 5.80
N ALA A 96 -5.83 -0.50 5.41
CA ALA A 96 -6.44 -1.68 4.82
C ALA A 96 -7.49 -2.32 5.74
N ASN A 97 -7.25 -2.36 7.06
CA ASN A 97 -8.16 -2.99 8.00
C ASN A 97 -9.36 -2.10 8.35
N GLN A 98 -9.14 -0.79 8.53
CA GLN A 98 -10.18 0.15 8.91
C GLN A 98 -11.08 0.54 7.72
N LEU A 99 -10.51 0.78 6.54
CA LEU A 99 -11.21 1.44 5.46
C LEU A 99 -11.68 0.50 4.33
N ARG A 100 -11.33 -0.79 4.33
CA ARG A 100 -11.63 -1.70 3.20
C ARG A 100 -13.09 -1.84 2.78
N THR A 101 -14.06 -1.49 3.63
CA THR A 101 -15.50 -1.43 3.29
C THR A 101 -16.03 -0.04 3.01
N ASP A 102 -15.28 1.01 3.38
CA ASP A 102 -15.78 2.38 3.45
C ASP A 102 -15.05 3.29 2.43
N CYS A 103 -13.85 2.88 2.02
CA CYS A 103 -13.05 3.54 1.00
C CYS A 103 -12.87 2.60 -0.21
N PRO A 104 -13.21 3.05 -1.43
CA PRO A 104 -12.96 2.28 -2.64
C PRO A 104 -11.48 2.25 -3.01
N PHE A 105 -10.70 3.22 -2.50
CA PHE A 105 -9.31 3.49 -2.85
C PHE A 105 -9.13 3.72 -4.35
N LYS A 106 -9.83 4.74 -4.86
CA LYS A 106 -9.72 5.14 -6.27
C LYS A 106 -8.48 5.99 -6.46
N THR A 107 -7.86 5.91 -7.64
CA THR A 107 -6.83 6.87 -8.04
C THR A 107 -7.35 8.30 -7.86
N ASP A 108 -6.46 9.19 -7.42
CA ASP A 108 -6.70 10.60 -7.08
C ASP A 108 -7.50 10.84 -5.79
N GLU A 109 -7.92 9.79 -5.07
CA GLU A 109 -8.55 9.92 -3.76
C GLU A 109 -7.55 10.38 -2.69
N ILE A 110 -7.97 11.31 -1.83
CA ILE A 110 -7.16 11.81 -0.72
C ILE A 110 -7.67 11.20 0.60
N ILE A 111 -6.77 10.53 1.31
CA ILE A 111 -7.04 9.95 2.63
C ILE A 111 -6.38 10.83 3.68
N LYS A 112 -7.17 11.47 4.55
CA LYS A 112 -6.66 12.31 5.65
C LYS A 112 -6.51 11.46 6.91
N ILE A 113 -5.32 11.47 7.50
CA ILE A 113 -5.04 10.82 8.79
C ILE A 113 -5.28 11.81 9.93
N GLY A 114 -4.98 13.09 9.71
CA GLY A 114 -5.22 14.18 10.67
C GLY A 114 -4.18 14.25 11.80
N GLN A 115 -3.15 13.42 11.76
CA GLN A 115 -1.99 13.44 12.65
C GLN A 115 -0.77 12.91 11.90
N PRO A 116 0.46 13.31 12.31
CA PRO A 116 1.69 12.78 11.74
C PRO A 116 1.70 11.25 11.77
N ILE A 117 2.02 10.64 10.62
CA ILE A 117 2.03 9.18 10.46
C ILE A 117 3.17 8.54 11.25
N SER A 118 4.32 9.21 11.27
CA SER A 118 5.58 8.69 11.78
C SER A 118 6.38 9.79 12.49
N PRO A 119 7.22 9.49 13.50
CA PRO A 119 8.02 10.48 14.22
C PRO A 119 9.01 11.26 13.34
N ASP A 120 9.46 10.67 12.23
CA ASP A 120 10.41 11.25 11.28
C ASP A 120 9.75 12.16 10.22
N SER A 121 8.44 12.37 10.29
CA SER A 121 7.69 13.12 9.29
C SER A 121 6.56 13.95 9.90
N LYS A 122 6.18 15.04 9.23
CA LYS A 122 4.95 15.78 9.53
C LYS A 122 3.81 15.45 8.56
N MET A 123 4.01 14.52 7.64
CA MET A 123 2.97 14.11 6.70
C MET A 123 1.85 13.37 7.43
N ASP A 124 0.63 13.71 7.06
CA ASP A 124 -0.60 13.37 7.78
C ASP A 124 -1.77 13.06 6.81
N ALA A 125 -1.47 12.84 5.53
CA ALA A 125 -2.43 12.44 4.51
C ALA A 125 -1.75 11.62 3.40
N PHE A 126 -2.57 10.99 2.56
CA PHE A 126 -2.15 10.24 1.38
C PHE A 126 -2.94 10.67 0.14
N ILE A 127 -2.30 10.61 -1.01
CA ILE A 127 -2.97 10.48 -2.32
C ILE A 127 -2.92 9.00 -2.72
N VAL A 128 -4.03 8.46 -3.20
CA VAL A 128 -4.07 7.14 -3.83
C VAL A 128 -3.65 7.30 -5.29
N GLY A 129 -2.56 6.64 -5.67
CA GLY A 129 -1.94 6.74 -6.99
C GLY A 129 -1.69 5.39 -7.65
N GLU A 130 -1.21 5.44 -8.88
CA GLU A 130 -0.64 4.28 -9.55
C GLU A 130 0.71 3.91 -8.93
N ILE A 131 1.04 2.62 -8.97
CA ILE A 131 2.34 2.14 -8.50
C ILE A 131 3.43 2.47 -9.53
N ASP A 132 4.53 3.06 -9.06
CA ASP A 132 5.64 3.43 -9.95
C ASP A 132 7.03 2.99 -9.48
N PHE A 133 7.12 2.33 -8.33
CA PHE A 133 8.37 1.77 -7.80
C PHE A 133 8.59 0.29 -8.14
N LEU A 134 7.59 -0.39 -8.74
CA LEU A 134 7.74 -1.75 -9.25
C LEU A 134 7.87 -1.75 -10.78
N ASN A 135 8.79 -2.57 -11.30
CA ASN A 135 8.92 -2.80 -12.74
C ASN A 135 7.72 -3.56 -13.34
N ASP A 136 7.03 -4.36 -12.53
CA ASP A 136 5.85 -5.12 -12.93
C ASP A 136 4.65 -4.75 -12.05
N SER A 137 3.73 -3.97 -12.62
CA SER A 137 2.47 -3.55 -12.00
C SER A 137 1.28 -4.42 -12.43
N SER A 138 1.52 -5.56 -13.11
CA SER A 138 0.44 -6.45 -13.55
C SER A 138 -0.38 -6.98 -12.37
N PRO A 139 -1.69 -7.28 -12.56
CA PRO A 139 -2.52 -7.83 -11.51
C PRO A 139 -1.96 -9.14 -10.94
N ILE A 140 -2.08 -9.32 -9.63
CA ILE A 140 -1.60 -10.50 -8.90
C ILE A 140 -2.74 -11.51 -8.74
N PHE A 141 -2.48 -12.78 -9.06
CA PHE A 141 -3.46 -13.85 -8.97
C PHE A 141 -3.19 -14.73 -7.74
N ASP A 142 -4.06 -14.63 -6.74
CA ASP A 142 -3.98 -15.38 -5.48
C ASP A 142 -4.74 -16.72 -5.51
N SER A 143 -5.20 -17.17 -6.69
CA SER A 143 -6.13 -18.29 -6.97
C SER A 143 -7.61 -18.10 -6.60
N LYS A 144 -7.98 -17.12 -5.76
CA LYS A 144 -9.38 -16.83 -5.42
C LYS A 144 -9.96 -15.68 -6.25
N LYS A 145 -9.12 -14.71 -6.63
CA LYS A 145 -9.51 -13.52 -7.37
C LYS A 145 -9.25 -13.72 -8.86
N SER A 146 -10.26 -14.20 -9.58
CA SER A 146 -10.18 -14.51 -11.02
C SER A 146 -9.87 -13.30 -11.90
N LYS A 147 -10.18 -12.08 -11.46
CA LYS A 147 -9.87 -10.83 -12.16
C LYS A 147 -8.48 -10.27 -11.81
N GLY A 148 -7.74 -10.93 -10.92
CA GLY A 148 -6.49 -10.44 -10.36
C GLY A 148 -6.70 -9.32 -9.33
N ILE A 149 -5.66 -9.07 -8.54
CA ILE A 149 -5.57 -8.03 -7.53
C ILE A 149 -4.65 -6.93 -8.07
N GLN A 150 -5.14 -5.71 -8.19
CA GLN A 150 -4.35 -4.56 -8.60
C GLN A 150 -3.68 -3.92 -7.37
N LEU A 151 -2.41 -3.54 -7.51
CA LEU A 151 -1.73 -2.75 -6.49
C LEU A 151 -2.01 -1.26 -6.74
N ILE A 152 -2.29 -0.54 -5.66
CA ILE A 152 -2.48 0.91 -5.68
C ILE A 152 -1.60 1.54 -4.61
N GLN A 153 -0.94 2.63 -4.97
CA GLN A 153 0.09 3.25 -4.14
C GLN A 153 -0.53 4.30 -3.22
N LEU A 154 -0.17 4.25 -1.94
CA LEU A 154 -0.36 5.33 -1.00
C LEU A 154 0.86 6.25 -1.09
N ILE A 155 0.64 7.48 -1.56
CA ILE A 155 1.68 8.50 -1.71
C ILE A 155 1.54 9.50 -0.56
N PRO A 156 2.49 9.55 0.39
CA PRO A 156 2.42 10.47 1.52
C PRO A 156 2.44 11.94 1.08
N ILE A 157 1.58 12.74 1.70
CA ILE A 157 1.50 14.19 1.49
C ILE A 157 1.26 14.91 2.82
N TYR A 158 1.49 16.22 2.81
CA TYR A 158 1.03 17.08 3.89
C TYR A 158 -0.41 17.50 3.62
N GLN A 159 -1.25 17.51 4.64
CA GLN A 159 -2.62 18.00 4.55
C GLN A 159 -2.68 19.47 4.11
N SER A 160 -1.64 20.27 4.40
CA SER A 160 -1.51 21.64 3.91
C SER A 160 -1.44 21.74 2.38
N GLU A 161 -0.99 20.68 1.70
CA GLU A 161 -0.87 20.64 0.23
C GLU A 161 -2.21 20.38 -0.46
N ILE A 162 -3.26 20.00 0.28
CA ILE A 162 -4.58 19.74 -0.31
C ILE A 162 -5.12 20.99 -1.02
N LEU A 163 -4.86 22.19 -0.50
CA LEU A 163 -5.23 23.43 -1.19
C LEU A 163 -4.45 23.64 -2.49
N SER A 164 -3.17 23.29 -2.51
CA SER A 164 -2.33 23.32 -3.72
C SER A 164 -2.86 22.31 -4.75
N ILE A 165 -3.13 21.07 -4.32
CA ILE A 165 -3.71 19.99 -5.14
C ILE A 165 -5.05 20.41 -5.74
N HIS A 166 -5.94 21.03 -4.96
CA HIS A 166 -7.22 21.53 -5.49
C HIS A 166 -7.05 22.61 -6.55
N LYS A 167 -5.99 23.43 -6.47
CA LYS A 167 -5.73 24.50 -7.44
C LYS A 167 -5.09 24.01 -8.74
N MET A 168 -4.12 23.08 -8.64
CA MET A 168 -3.36 22.62 -9.82
C MET A 168 -3.81 21.28 -10.39
N GLY A 169 -4.59 20.51 -9.63
CA GLY A 169 -4.97 19.13 -9.97
C GLY A 169 -3.96 18.10 -9.45
N VAL A 170 -4.44 16.87 -9.22
CA VAL A 170 -3.63 15.76 -8.67
C VAL A 170 -2.48 15.40 -9.60
N GLU A 171 -2.73 15.27 -10.91
CA GLU A 171 -1.68 14.90 -11.87
C GLU A 171 -0.52 15.91 -11.89
N ALA A 172 -0.83 17.21 -11.91
CA ALA A 172 0.18 18.26 -11.88
C ALA A 172 0.98 18.25 -10.56
N PHE A 173 0.29 18.02 -9.45
CA PHE A 173 0.93 17.88 -8.14
C PHE A 173 1.86 16.67 -8.07
N LEU A 174 1.40 15.49 -8.50
CA LEU A 174 2.21 14.27 -8.54
C LEU A 174 3.44 14.43 -9.43
N ARG A 175 3.30 15.16 -10.55
CA ARG A 175 4.44 15.51 -11.41
C ARG A 175 5.43 16.43 -10.70
N ALA A 176 4.94 17.39 -9.92
CA ALA A 176 5.78 18.33 -9.17
C ALA A 176 6.58 17.63 -8.05
N ILE A 177 6.01 16.60 -7.42
CA ILE A 177 6.69 15.84 -6.36
C ILE A 177 7.38 14.55 -6.86
N LYS A 178 7.40 14.26 -8.16
CA LYS A 178 7.81 12.96 -8.71
C LYS A 178 9.12 12.43 -8.14
N ASP A 179 10.12 13.31 -8.01
CA ASP A 179 11.48 12.95 -7.58
C ASP A 179 11.65 12.97 -6.05
N SER A 180 10.63 13.42 -5.31
CA SER A 180 10.68 13.53 -3.84
C SER A 180 9.53 12.81 -3.13
N LYS A 181 8.59 12.18 -3.86
CA LYS A 181 7.38 11.59 -3.29
C LYS A 181 7.63 10.46 -2.27
N SER A 182 8.80 9.81 -2.31
CA SER A 182 9.26 8.82 -1.33
C SER A 182 9.87 9.47 -0.08
N ILE A 183 10.33 10.71 -0.18
CA ILE A 183 11.04 11.42 0.88
C ILE A 183 10.02 11.96 1.88
N VAL A 184 9.99 11.36 3.08
CA VAL A 184 8.96 11.62 4.10
C VAL A 184 9.11 12.97 4.80
N ASP A 185 10.25 13.65 4.65
CA ASP A 185 10.56 14.97 5.19
C ASP A 185 10.78 16.03 4.09
N ARG A 186 10.33 15.78 2.86
CA ARG A 186 10.41 16.75 1.76
C ARG A 186 9.74 18.08 2.11
N LYS A 187 10.13 19.15 1.43
CA LYS A 187 9.42 20.43 1.54
C LYS A 187 8.01 20.31 0.97
N SER A 188 7.03 20.89 1.66
CA SER A 188 5.66 20.99 1.14
C SER A 188 5.59 22.01 -0.01
N ILE A 189 4.66 21.80 -0.94
CA ILE A 189 4.45 22.66 -2.12
C ILE A 189 3.16 23.49 -1.99
#